data_AF-A0A2P4PSS3-F1
#
_entry.id   AF-A0A2P4PSS3-F1
#
_cell.length_a   1.000
_cell.length_b   1.000
_cell.length_c   1.000
_cell.angle_alpha   90.00
_cell.angle_beta   90.00
_cell.angle_gamma   90.00
#
_symmetry.space_group_name_H-M   'P 1'
#
loop_
_entity.id
_entity.type
_entity.pdbx_description
1 polymer ?
#
loop_
_entity_poly.entity_id
_entity_poly.type
_entity_poly.pdbx_seq_one_letter_code
_entity_poly.pdbx_strand_id
1 'polypeptide(L)'
;TSSNNEIYGVIPYIAPEIFKGSSFSKETDIYCMGIIMWELTTGCKPFANEEHDIQLVYKILDGERPVITEDTPECYANLMKSCWNPDPKKRPSIKKVRNTL
;
A
#
# COMPACT_ATOMS: atom_id res chain seq x y z
N THR A 1 13.18 27.73 9.20
CA THR A 1 12.60 26.64 10.02
C THR A 1 12.94 25.34 9.31
N SER A 2 13.81 24.51 9.88
CA SER A 2 14.11 23.21 9.27
C SER A 2 12.81 22.42 9.18
N SER A 3 12.35 22.15 7.97
CA SER A 3 11.24 21.23 7.76
C SER A 3 11.71 19.87 8.24
N ASN A 4 11.22 19.40 9.39
CA ASN A 4 11.37 18.01 9.80
C ASN A 4 10.70 17.15 8.72
N ASN A 5 11.48 16.66 7.75
CA ASN A 5 11.07 15.70 6.72
C ASN A 5 10.97 14.28 7.33
N GLU A 6 10.46 14.20 8.55
CA GLU A 6 10.25 12.92 9.24
C GLU A 6 8.96 12.30 8.70
N ILE A 7 9.06 11.08 8.20
CA ILE A 7 7.93 10.31 7.72
C ILE A 7 7.25 9.71 8.96
N TYR A 8 6.02 10.14 9.23
CA TYR A 8 5.20 9.59 10.31
C TYR A 8 4.09 8.70 9.72
N GLY A 9 3.95 7.48 10.24
CA GLY A 9 2.88 6.58 9.85
C GLY A 9 3.19 5.11 10.18
N VAL A 10 2.31 4.23 9.73
CA VAL A 10 2.45 2.77 9.88
C VAL A 10 3.02 2.22 8.57
N ILE A 11 4.28 1.75 8.60
CA ILE A 11 5.11 1.44 7.42
C ILE A 11 4.35 0.70 6.29
N PRO A 12 3.64 -0.41 6.54
CA PRO A 12 2.91 -1.12 5.49
C PRO A 12 1.92 -0.29 4.65
N TYR A 13 1.33 0.75 5.24
CA TYR A 13 0.31 1.58 4.59
C TYR A 13 0.90 2.78 3.85
N ILE A 14 2.20 3.05 4.04
CA ILE A 14 2.90 4.16 3.40
C ILE A 14 3.34 3.72 2.00
N ALA A 15 2.97 4.50 0.98
CA ALA A 15 3.34 4.22 -0.39
C ALA A 15 4.88 4.30 -0.57
N PRO A 16 5.50 3.41 -1.36
CA PRO A 16 6.95 3.28 -1.44
C PRO A 16 7.66 4.56 -1.91
N GLU A 17 7.02 5.38 -2.74
CA GLU A 17 7.57 6.65 -3.21
C GLU A 17 7.73 7.70 -2.10
N ILE A 18 6.97 7.61 -1.00
CA ILE A 18 7.10 8.51 0.15
C ILE A 18 8.45 8.30 0.85
N PHE A 19 8.90 7.05 0.99
CA PHE A 19 10.23 6.74 1.52
C PHE A 19 11.37 7.26 0.62
N LYS A 20 11.08 7.55 -0.66
CA LYS A 20 12.02 8.17 -1.61
C LYS A 20 11.95 9.71 -1.61
N GLY A 21 11.23 10.31 -0.67
CA GLY A 21 11.11 11.76 -0.53
C GLY A 21 10.06 12.41 -1.44
N SER A 22 9.15 11.62 -2.03
CA SER A 22 7.99 12.18 -2.73
C SER A 22 6.95 12.71 -1.74
N SER A 23 6.16 13.69 -2.17
CA SER A 23 5.04 14.21 -1.39
C SER A 23 3.83 13.28 -1.42
N PHE A 24 3.00 13.33 -0.38
CA PHE A 24 1.69 12.69 -0.37
C PHE A 24 0.81 13.18 -1.52
N SER A 25 0.05 12.26 -2.10
CA SER A 25 -0.83 12.50 -3.23
C SER A 25 -2.06 11.60 -3.19
N LYS A 26 -2.98 11.78 -4.13
CA LYS A 26 -4.15 10.89 -4.24
C LYS A 26 -3.72 9.45 -4.53
N GLU A 27 -2.64 9.27 -5.29
CA GLU A 27 -2.10 7.97 -5.66
C GLU A 27 -1.50 7.26 -4.44
N THR A 28 -0.94 8.00 -3.47
CA THR A 28 -0.44 7.42 -2.21
C THR A 28 -1.60 6.96 -1.33
N ASP A 29 -2.73 7.68 -1.33
CA ASP A 29 -3.96 7.23 -0.65
C ASP A 29 -4.53 5.96 -1.28
N ILE A 30 -4.46 5.82 -2.61
CA ILE A 30 -4.89 4.61 -3.31
C ILE A 30 -4.01 3.40 -2.97
N TYR A 31 -2.71 3.61 -2.78
CA TYR A 31 -1.83 2.55 -2.28
C TYR A 31 -2.29 2.06 -0.90
N CYS A 32 -2.51 3.00 0.04
CA CYS A 32 -3.01 2.70 1.38
C CYS A 32 -4.35 1.96 1.33
N MET A 33 -5.26 2.38 0.43
CA MET A 33 -6.53 1.69 0.19
C MET A 33 -6.33 0.23 -0.25
N GLY A 34 -5.34 -0.06 -1.10
CA GLY A 34 -4.99 -1.44 -1.48
C GLY A 34 -4.55 -2.30 -0.29
N ILE A 35 -3.79 -1.72 0.64
CA ILE A 35 -3.36 -2.41 1.87
C ILE A 35 -4.55 -2.63 2.82
N ILE A 36 -5.45 -1.65 2.96
CA ILE A 36 -6.69 -1.79 3.75
C ILE A 36 -7.60 -2.87 3.13
N MET A 37 -7.72 -2.92 1.81
CA MET A 37 -8.47 -3.98 1.13
C MET A 37 -7.94 -5.37 1.50
N TRP A 38 -6.61 -5.54 1.57
CA TRP A 38 -5.99 -6.80 2.01
C TRP A 38 -6.24 -7.11 3.49
N GLU A 39 -6.19 -6.10 4.35
CA GLU A 39 -6.52 -6.26 5.77
C GLU A 39 -7.98 -6.69 5.94
N LEU A 40 -8.90 -6.18 5.13
CA LEU A 40 -10.31 -6.60 5.15
C LEU A 40 -10.52 -8.04 4.70
N THR A 41 -9.70 -8.55 3.78
CA THR A 41 -9.82 -9.97 3.35
C THR A 41 -9.27 -10.92 4.40
N THR A 42 -8.26 -10.51 5.16
CA THR A 42 -7.56 -11.40 6.10
C THR A 42 -7.95 -11.18 7.57
N GLY A 43 -8.50 -10.02 7.92
CA GLY A 43 -8.68 -9.56 9.30
C GLY A 43 -7.36 -9.37 10.06
N CYS A 44 -6.23 -9.37 9.36
CA CYS A 44 -4.89 -9.40 9.93
C CYS A 44 -4.12 -8.11 9.62
N LYS A 45 -3.18 -7.73 10.50
CA LYS A 45 -2.28 -6.62 10.22
C LYS A 45 -1.32 -6.98 9.08
N PRO A 46 -1.06 -6.09 8.11
CA PRO A 46 -0.09 -6.35 7.05
C PRO A 46 1.30 -6.48 7.66
N PHE A 47 2.03 -7.53 7.25
CA PHE A 47 3.36 -7.87 7.78
C PHE A 47 3.40 -8.10 9.31
N ALA A 48 2.33 -8.64 9.91
CA ALA A 48 2.23 -8.87 11.36
C ALA A 48 3.38 -9.69 11.98
N ASN A 49 4.09 -10.49 11.18
CA ASN A 49 5.21 -11.33 11.62
C ASN A 49 6.58 -10.65 11.43
N GLU A 50 6.61 -9.39 11.02
CA GLU A 50 7.85 -8.64 10.78
C GLU A 50 7.95 -7.44 11.72
N GLU A 51 9.18 -7.03 12.02
CA GLU A 51 9.41 -5.77 12.70
C GLU A 51 9.14 -4.60 11.75
N HIS A 52 8.40 -3.60 12.23
CA HIS A 52 8.10 -2.40 11.45
C HIS A 52 9.28 -1.42 11.55
N ASP A 53 10.40 -1.81 10.97
CA ASP A 53 11.67 -1.09 10.99
C ASP A 53 12.16 -0.73 9.58
N ILE A 54 13.43 -0.32 9.46
CA ILE A 54 14.03 0.04 8.18
C ILE A 54 14.15 -1.16 7.21
N GLN A 55 14.24 -2.40 7.72
CA GLN A 55 14.31 -3.59 6.86
C GLN A 55 12.98 -3.79 6.13
N LEU A 56 11.85 -3.61 6.81
CA LEU A 56 10.54 -3.66 6.18
C LEU A 56 10.37 -2.56 5.11
N VAL A 57 10.93 -1.37 5.35
CA VAL A 57 10.94 -0.29 4.34
C VAL A 57 11.68 -0.74 3.07
N TYR A 58 12.86 -1.35 3.19
CA TYR A 58 13.60 -1.86 2.03
C TYR A 58 12.84 -2.96 1.28
N LYS A 59 12.23 -3.90 1.99
CA LYS A 59 11.35 -4.93 1.40
C LYS A 59 10.21 -4.34 0.58
N ILE A 60 9.50 -3.34 1.13
CA ILE A 60 8.41 -2.65 0.41
C ILE A 60 8.91 -1.91 -0.82
N LEU A 61 10.09 -1.27 -0.73
CA LEU A 61 10.77 -0.59 -1.83
C LEU A 61 11.19 -1.56 -2.95
N ASP A 62 11.58 -2.78 -2.60
CA ASP A 62 11.92 -3.88 -3.52
C ASP A 62 10.67 -4.56 -4.12
N GLY A 63 9.49 -4.15 -3.69
CA GLY A 63 8.21 -4.57 -4.26
C GLY A 63 7.50 -5.67 -3.47
N GLU A 64 7.96 -5.99 -2.26
CA GLU A 64 7.27 -6.94 -1.39
C GLU A 64 5.88 -6.42 -1.01
N ARG A 65 4.89 -7.31 -1.03
CA ARG A 65 3.49 -7.03 -0.71
C ARG A 65 2.92 -8.15 0.16
N PRO A 66 1.88 -7.87 0.96
CA PRO A 66 1.21 -8.91 1.73
C PRO A 66 0.70 -10.05 0.83
N VAL A 67 0.81 -11.29 1.32
CA VAL A 67 0.40 -12.49 0.57
C VAL A 67 -1.12 -12.51 0.43
N ILE A 68 -1.62 -12.57 -0.81
CA ILE A 68 -3.05 -12.72 -1.09
C ILE A 68 -3.43 -14.18 -0.88
N THR A 69 -4.45 -14.42 -0.07
CA THR A 69 -4.95 -15.77 0.23
C THR A 69 -5.80 -16.31 -0.92
N GLU A 70 -5.83 -17.65 -1.07
CA GLU A 70 -6.50 -18.33 -2.19
C GLU A 70 -8.02 -18.14 -2.20
N ASP A 71 -8.61 -17.82 -1.06
CA ASP A 71 -10.04 -17.53 -0.89
C ASP A 71 -10.43 -16.10 -1.30
N THR A 72 -9.45 -15.22 -1.57
CA THR A 72 -9.73 -13.87 -2.07
C THR A 72 -10.26 -13.94 -3.51
N PRO A 73 -11.48 -13.44 -3.81
CA PRO A 73 -12.01 -13.46 -5.16
C PRO A 73 -11.07 -12.78 -6.17
N GLU A 74 -10.90 -13.37 -7.35
CA GLU A 74 -9.92 -12.91 -8.33
C GLU A 74 -10.12 -11.44 -8.73
N CYS A 75 -11.38 -11.00 -8.89
CA CYS A 75 -11.70 -9.61 -9.20
C CYS A 75 -11.22 -8.65 -8.10
N TYR A 76 -11.36 -9.04 -6.84
CA TYR A 76 -10.92 -8.26 -5.68
C TYR A 76 -9.40 -8.24 -5.58
N ALA A 77 -8.75 -9.40 -5.77
CA ALA A 77 -7.30 -9.52 -5.81
C ALA A 77 -6.68 -8.65 -6.92
N ASN A 78 -7.29 -8.64 -8.11
CA ASN A 78 -6.84 -7.82 -9.23
C ASN A 78 -7.01 -6.32 -8.97
N LEU A 79 -8.13 -5.90 -8.37
CA LEU A 79 -8.33 -4.52 -7.95
C LEU A 79 -7.31 -4.09 -6.90
N MET A 80 -7.13 -4.90 -5.86
CA MET A 80 -6.14 -4.69 -4.81
C MET A 80 -4.71 -4.57 -5.38
N LYS A 81 -4.33 -5.46 -6.30
CA LYS A 81 -3.06 -5.40 -7.05
C LYS A 81 -2.88 -4.11 -7.83
N SER A 82 -3.96 -3.61 -8.43
CA SER A 82 -3.93 -2.33 -9.15
C SER A 82 -3.74 -1.13 -8.21
N CYS A 83 -4.31 -1.19 -7.00
CA CYS A 83 -4.21 -0.12 -6.00
C CYS A 83 -2.77 0.05 -5.47
N TRP A 84 -2.03 -1.05 -5.22
CA TRP A 84 -0.66 -0.98 -4.72
C TRP A 84 0.43 -1.12 -5.80
N ASN A 85 0.10 -0.73 -7.04
CA ASN A 85 1.04 -0.77 -8.17
C ASN A 85 2.33 0.03 -7.85
N PRO A 86 3.53 -0.48 -8.22
CA PRO A 86 4.78 0.24 -8.01
C PRO A 86 4.84 1.61 -8.68
N ASP A 87 4.18 1.78 -9.83
CA ASP A 87 4.06 3.07 -10.50
C ASP A 87 2.78 3.78 -10.01
N PRO A 88 2.89 4.93 -9.30
CA PRO A 88 1.74 5.67 -8.80
C PRO A 88 0.75 6.06 -9.91
N LYS A 89 1.22 6.31 -11.14
CA LYS A 89 0.39 6.72 -12.28
C LYS A 89 -0.47 5.58 -12.82
N LYS A 90 -0.12 4.32 -12.53
CA LYS A 90 -0.89 3.14 -12.93
C LYS A 90 -1.96 2.76 -11.91
N ARG A 91 -1.97 3.41 -10.74
CA ARG A 91 -2.98 3.17 -9.71
C ARG A 91 -4.33 3.75 -10.17
N PRO A 92 -5.45 3.06 -9.91
CA PRO A 92 -6.77 3.54 -10.29
C PRO A 92 -7.14 4.80 -9.49
N SER A 93 -7.99 5.66 -10.05
CA SER A 93 -8.64 6.70 -9.25
C SER A 93 -9.63 6.09 -8.25
N ILE A 94 -9.92 6.80 -7.16
CA ILE A 94 -10.92 6.35 -6.18
C ILE A 94 -12.30 6.10 -6.81
N LYS A 95 -12.66 6.86 -7.85
CA LYS A 95 -13.90 6.64 -8.62
C LYS A 95 -13.89 5.28 -9.33
N LYS A 96 -12.74 4.88 -9.88
CA LYS A 96 -12.58 3.57 -10.52
C LYS A 96 -12.62 2.44 -9.49
N VAL A 97 -11.99 2.61 -8.33
CA VAL A 97 -12.06 1.65 -7.21
C VAL A 97 -13.51 1.45 -6.78
N ARG A 98 -14.23 2.53 -6.46
CA ARG A 98 -15.65 2.50 -6.07
C ARG A 98 -16.55 1.81 -7.10
N ASN A 99 -16.28 1.98 -8.40
CA ASN A 99 -17.09 1.38 -9.46
C ASN A 99 -16.74 -0.09 -9.75
N THR A 100 -15.64 -0.60 -9.18
CA THR A 100 -15.19 -1.99 -9.38
C THR A 100 -15.55 -2.88 -8.19
N LEU A 101 -15.64 -2.28 -6.99
CA LEU A 101 -16.31 -2.85 -5.82
C LEU A 101 -17.81 -2.92 -6.05
#